data_AF-R2S3T9-F1
#
_entry.id   AF-R2S3T9-F1
#
_cell.length_a   1.000
_cell.length_b   1.000
_cell.length_c   1.000
_cell.angle_alpha   90.00
_cell.angle_beta   90.00
_cell.angle_gamma   90.00
#
_symmetry.space_group_name_H-M   'P 1'
#
loop_
_entity.id
_entity.type
_entity.pdbx_description
1 polymer ?
#
loop_
_entity_poly.entity_id
_entity_poly.type
_entity_poly.pdbx_seq_one_letter_code
_entity_poly.pdbx_strand_id
1 'polypeptide(L)'
;MEAYKETRQMTDHQIDTIILAAFAAKQQVTITQTNGKQYSCFYLLIFDQDGFSLTTSYIWWKDIQFVQPDSEFYTEWADVLNNYVSEINSKPI
;
A
#
# COMPACT_ATOMS: atom_id res chain seq x y z
N MET A 1 -15.51 -9.02 -18.13
CA MET A 1 -14.13 -8.73 -17.73
C MET A 1 -13.92 -9.51 -16.44
N GLU A 2 -13.27 -10.67 -16.50
CA GLU A 2 -13.03 -11.48 -15.30
C GLU A 2 -12.05 -10.71 -14.41
N ALA A 3 -12.47 -10.39 -13.19
CA ALA A 3 -11.55 -9.90 -12.17
C ALA A 3 -10.58 -11.05 -11.88
N TYR A 4 -9.32 -10.89 -12.28
CA TYR A 4 -8.26 -11.82 -11.89
C TYR A 4 -8.29 -11.91 -10.36
N LYS A 5 -8.71 -13.06 -9.86
CA LYS A 5 -8.75 -13.31 -8.42
C LYS A 5 -7.30 -13.44 -8.00
N GLU A 6 -6.74 -12.41 -7.37
CA GLU A 6 -5.35 -12.48 -6.96
C GLU A 6 -5.17 -13.63 -5.97
N THR A 7 -4.36 -14.60 -6.37
CA THR A 7 -4.12 -15.84 -5.62
C THR A 7 -2.90 -15.74 -4.73
N ARG A 8 -2.07 -14.71 -4.95
CA ARG A 8 -0.87 -14.45 -4.16
C ARG A 8 -1.27 -13.97 -2.77
N GLN A 9 -0.74 -14.63 -1.75
CA GLN A 9 -0.77 -14.14 -0.38
C GLN A 9 0.52 -13.35 -0.12
N MET A 10 0.37 -12.09 0.31
CA MET A 10 1.50 -11.29 0.79
C MET A 10 1.89 -11.74 2.20
N THR A 11 3.17 -11.61 2.54
CA THR A 11 3.60 -11.79 3.93
C THR A 11 3.21 -10.57 4.76
N ASP A 12 3.09 -10.75 6.08
CA ASP A 12 2.79 -9.65 7.01
C ASP A 12 3.75 -8.46 6.81
N HIS A 13 5.04 -8.74 6.63
CA HIS A 13 6.04 -7.69 6.37
C HIS A 13 5.81 -6.92 5.07
N GLN A 14 5.36 -7.59 4.01
CA GLN A 14 5.02 -6.94 2.74
C GLN A 14 3.77 -6.06 2.90
N ILE A 15 2.76 -6.58 3.60
CA ILE A 15 1.54 -5.83 3.92
C ILE A 15 1.92 -4.57 4.70
N ASP A 16 2.59 -4.71 5.84
CA ASP A 16 3.03 -3.60 6.69
C ASP A 16 3.77 -2.53 5.90
N THR A 17 4.75 -2.94 5.09
CA THR A 17 5.58 -2.02 4.30
C THR A 17 4.73 -1.21 3.33
N ILE A 18 3.84 -1.86 2.59
CA ILE A 18 2.99 -1.21 1.59
C ILE A 18 1.99 -0.28 2.28
N ILE A 19 1.37 -0.74 3.37
CA ILE A 19 0.39 0.05 4.12
C ILE A 19 1.04 1.31 4.69
N LEU A 20 2.21 1.19 5.32
CA LEU A 20 2.94 2.32 5.89
C LEU A 20 3.43 3.30 4.81
N ALA A 21 3.95 2.78 3.68
CA ALA A 21 4.40 3.62 2.58
C ALA A 21 3.24 4.41 1.94
N ALA A 22 2.12 3.76 1.68
CA ALA A 22 0.93 4.40 1.13
C ALA A 22 0.30 5.40 2.12
N PHE A 23 0.32 5.10 3.43
CA PHE A 23 -0.08 6.06 4.46
C PHE A 23 0.81 7.31 4.45
N ALA A 24 2.14 7.15 4.42
CA ALA A 24 3.08 8.28 4.37
C ALA A 24 2.91 9.13 3.10
N ALA A 25 2.64 8.47 1.97
CA ALA A 25 2.37 9.12 0.69
C ALA A 25 0.93 9.70 0.58
N LYS A 26 0.06 9.48 1.58
CA LYS A 26 -1.37 9.85 1.55
C LYS A 26 -2.11 9.29 0.34
N GLN A 27 -1.73 8.10 -0.11
CA GLN A 27 -2.29 7.48 -1.29
C GLN A 27 -3.40 6.50 -0.97
N GLN A 28 -4.26 6.31 -1.96
CA GLN A 28 -5.30 5.30 -1.93
C GLN A 28 -4.72 3.91 -2.20
N VAL A 29 -5.25 2.91 -1.51
CA VAL A 29 -4.94 1.50 -1.76
C VAL A 29 -6.21 0.70 -1.98
N THR A 30 -6.05 -0.46 -2.61
CA THR A 30 -7.06 -1.52 -2.65
C THR A 30 -6.59 -2.70 -1.81
N ILE A 31 -7.41 -3.08 -0.84
CA ILE A 31 -7.14 -4.15 0.13
C ILE A 31 -8.06 -5.31 -0.19
N THR A 32 -7.48 -6.48 -0.45
CA THR A 32 -8.22 -7.72 -0.65
C THR A 32 -8.10 -8.57 0.61
N GLN A 33 -9.23 -8.91 1.21
CA GLN A 33 -9.31 -9.80 2.36
C GLN A 33 -9.27 -11.28 1.94
N THR A 34 -8.92 -12.16 2.87
CA THR A 34 -8.87 -13.63 2.68
C THR A 34 -10.22 -14.24 2.29
N ASN A 35 -11.34 -13.58 2.63
CA ASN A 35 -12.68 -13.96 2.19
C ASN A 35 -13.03 -13.45 0.77
N GLY A 36 -12.10 -12.77 0.10
CA GLY A 36 -12.27 -12.19 -1.24
C GLY A 36 -12.93 -10.81 -1.27
N LYS A 37 -13.33 -10.23 -0.12
CA LYS A 37 -13.89 -8.88 -0.06
C LYS A 37 -12.80 -7.84 -0.32
N GLN A 38 -13.13 -6.84 -1.12
CA GLN A 38 -12.22 -5.76 -1.47
C GLN A 38 -12.68 -4.41 -0.89
N TYR A 39 -11.73 -3.61 -0.48
CA TYR A 39 -11.93 -2.23 -0.01
C TYR A 39 -10.95 -1.33 -0.74
N SER A 40 -11.45 -0.29 -1.39
CA SER A 40 -10.60 0.77 -1.94
C SER A 40 -10.74 2.00 -1.06
N CYS A 41 -9.63 2.48 -0.50
CA CYS A 41 -9.69 3.43 0.61
C CYS A 41 -8.39 4.22 0.80
N PHE A 42 -8.53 5.42 1.34
CA PHE A 42 -7.45 6.17 1.97
C PHE A 42 -7.31 5.70 3.41
N TYR A 43 -6.08 5.50 3.87
CA TYR A 43 -5.83 5.14 5.27
C TYR A 43 -6.22 6.29 6.20
N LEU A 44 -7.07 5.98 7.19
CA LEU A 44 -7.53 6.95 8.18
C LEU A 44 -6.87 6.67 9.54
N LEU A 45 -5.72 7.32 9.72
CA LEU A 45 -5.11 7.85 10.95
C LEU A 45 -4.88 6.94 12.17
N ILE A 46 -5.57 5.81 12.32
CA ILE A 46 -5.47 4.96 13.52
C ILE A 46 -5.08 3.55 13.09
N PHE A 47 -3.83 3.23 13.44
CA PHE A 47 -3.25 1.90 13.41
C PHE A 47 -3.08 1.44 14.85
N ASP A 48 -3.32 0.16 15.08
CA ASP A 48 -2.92 -0.51 16.31
C ASP A 48 -2.29 -1.87 15.98
N GLN A 49 -2.01 -2.63 17.02
CA GLN A 49 -1.38 -3.95 16.90
C GLN A 49 -2.23 -4.98 16.13
N ASP A 50 -3.54 -4.77 16.05
CA ASP A 50 -4.50 -5.72 15.52
C ASP A 50 -5.03 -5.32 14.12
N GLY A 51 -4.95 -4.03 13.77
CA GLY A 51 -5.39 -3.55 12.47
C GLY A 51 -5.32 -2.04 12.27
N PHE A 52 -6.22 -1.54 11.43
CA PHE A 52 -6.42 -0.12 11.19
C PHE A 52 -7.86 0.22 10.81
N SER A 53 -8.20 1.48 11.01
CA SER A 53 -9.52 2.02 10.67
C SER A 53 -9.56 2.61 9.27
N LEU A 54 -10.65 2.32 8.57
CA LEU A 54 -11.16 3.06 7.41
C LEU A 54 -12.30 3.97 7.85
N THR A 55 -12.76 4.86 6.97
CA THR A 55 -13.89 5.76 7.28
C THR A 55 -15.15 5.01 7.70
N THR A 56 -15.34 3.80 7.17
CA THR A 56 -16.59 3.04 7.28
C THR A 56 -16.43 1.67 7.94
N SER A 57 -15.20 1.24 8.24
CA SER A 57 -14.96 -0.11 8.78
C SER A 57 -13.59 -0.22 9.46
N TYR A 58 -13.43 -1.27 10.25
CA TYR A 58 -12.14 -1.69 10.78
C TYR A 58 -11.58 -2.88 9.98
N ILE A 59 -10.29 -2.88 9.66
CA ILE A 59 -9.62 -3.95 8.94
C ILE A 59 -8.57 -4.58 9.85
N TRP A 60 -8.70 -5.88 10.11
CA TRP A 60 -7.72 -6.67 10.87
C TRP A 60 -6.56 -7.09 9.98
N TRP A 61 -5.32 -7.00 10.47
CA TRP A 61 -4.12 -7.40 9.72
C TRP A 61 -4.23 -8.84 9.21
N LYS A 62 -4.65 -9.76 10.09
CA LYS A 62 -4.82 -11.19 9.80
C LYS A 62 -5.81 -11.49 8.66
N ASP A 63 -6.72 -10.56 8.37
CA ASP A 63 -7.75 -10.76 7.35
C ASP A 63 -7.27 -10.31 5.98
N ILE A 64 -6.09 -9.69 5.86
CA ILE A 64 -5.56 -9.16 4.60
C ILE A 64 -4.83 -10.28 3.87
N GLN A 65 -5.21 -10.49 2.61
CA GLN A 65 -4.51 -11.40 1.70
C GLN A 65 -3.51 -10.63 0.82
N PHE A 66 -3.92 -9.45 0.35
CA PHE A 66 -3.17 -8.69 -0.64
C PHE A 66 -3.49 -7.19 -0.54
N VAL A 67 -2.48 -6.34 -0.71
CA VAL A 67 -2.62 -4.88 -0.78
C VAL A 67 -2.06 -4.39 -2.10
N GLN A 68 -2.87 -3.65 -2.84
CA GLN A 68 -2.49 -3.05 -4.11
C GLN A 68 -2.53 -1.53 -3.99
N PRO A 69 -1.38 -0.84 -4.03
CA PRO A 69 -1.35 0.60 -4.23
C PRO A 69 -2.02 0.99 -5.55
N ASP A 70 -2.55 2.20 -5.64
CA ASP A 70 -2.93 2.73 -6.95
C ASP A 70 -1.70 2.80 -7.88
N SER A 71 -1.95 2.74 -9.18
CA SER A 71 -0.94 2.84 -10.23
C SER A 71 -0.07 4.11 -10.10
N GLU A 72 -0.63 5.20 -9.58
CA GLU A 72 0.09 6.45 -9.28
C GLU A 72 1.19 6.29 -8.21
N PHE A 73 1.08 5.31 -7.30
CA PHE A 73 2.11 4.99 -6.30
C PHE A 73 3.45 4.71 -6.95
N TYR A 74 3.45 3.87 -7.98
CA TYR A 74 4.68 3.43 -8.62
C TYR A 74 5.33 4.54 -9.43
N THR A 75 4.54 5.48 -9.96
CA THR A 75 5.03 6.66 -10.67
C THR A 75 5.71 7.64 -9.72
N GLU A 76 5.08 7.96 -8.58
CA GLU A 76 5.66 8.89 -7.60
C GLU A 76 6.97 8.37 -7.00
N TRP A 77 7.03 7.09 -6.63
CA TRP A 77 8.27 6.50 -6.11
C TRP A 77 9.37 6.39 -7.16
N ALA A 78 9.02 6.12 -8.43
CA ALA A 78 9.98 6.14 -9.52
C ALA A 78 10.58 7.54 -9.71
N ASP A 79 9.77 8.59 -9.62
CA ASP A 79 10.23 9.97 -9.73
C ASP A 79 11.13 10.39 -8.56
N VAL A 80 10.76 10.01 -7.33
CA VAL A 80 11.61 10.24 -6.14
C VAL A 80 12.97 9.55 -6.29
N LEU A 81 12.98 8.29 -6.73
CA LEU A 81 14.22 7.53 -6.93
C LEU A 81 15.07 8.13 -8.05
N ASN A 82 14.45 8.53 -9.16
CA ASN A 82 15.15 9.16 -10.29
C ASN A 82 15.77 10.50 -9.89
N ASN A 83 15.05 11.31 -9.11
CA ASN A 83 15.56 12.58 -8.60
C ASN A 83 16.73 12.39 -7.63
N TYR A 84 16.64 11.39 -6.73
CA TYR A 84 17.73 11.07 -5.81
C TYR A 84 19.00 10.62 -6.54
N VAL A 85 18.88 9.79 -7.58
CA VAL A 85 20.02 9.37 -8.42
C VAL A 85 20.63 10.55 -9.17
N SER A 86 19.81 11.47 -9.68
CA SER A 86 20.26 12.69 -10.36
C SER A 86 21.04 13.63 -9.42
N GLU A 87 20.59 13.78 -8.17
CA GLU A 87 21.27 14.60 -7.15
C GLU A 87 22.63 14.02 -6.72
N ILE A 88 22.77 12.70 -6.65
CA ILE A 88 24.05 12.05 -6.35
C ILE A 88 25.05 12.28 -7.48
N ASN A 89 24.60 12.16 -8.73
CA ASN A 89 25.46 12.29 -9.91
C ASN A 89 25.83 13.74 -10.27
N SER A 90 25.16 14.73 -9.66
CA SER A 90 25.41 16.17 -9.91
C SER A 90 26.29 16.84 -8.86
N LYS A 91 26.66 16.15 -7.77
CA LYS A 91 27.64 16.65 -6.80
C LYS A 91 29.07 16.42 -7.31
N PRO A 92 29.92 17.46 -7.39
CA PRO A 92 31.32 17.27 -7.75
C PRO A 92 32.05 16.52 -6.63
N ILE A 93 32.97 15.64 -7.03
CA ILE A 93 33.90 14.90 -6.15
C ILE A 93 34.81 15.86 -5.40
#